data_AF-A0A2V6G4A8-F1
#
_entry.id   AF-A0A2V6G4A8-F1
#
_cell.length_a   1.000
_cell.length_b   1.000
_cell.length_c   1.000
_cell.angle_alpha   90.00
_cell.angle_beta   90.00
_cell.angle_gamma   90.00
#
_symmetry.space_group_name_H-M   'P 1'
#
loop_
_entity.id
_entity.type
_entity.pdbx_description
1 polymer ?
#
loop_
_entity_poly.entity_id
_entity_poly.type
_entity_poly.pdbx_seq_one_letter_code
_entity_poly.pdbx_strand_id
1 'polypeptide(L)'
;AGALIALATQHIWMAPVSAIGAAAPVLPTGEDVPLTEREKTISYFSALMRSSAVTNGHNADVGEAFMNKDKEVKIGDRVIHPKGTILTLNAQEAAERIGGKPLLADGIADSVVDLMQKAGLKANVVAFQPTGFEQLAFWITALAPLLLLGGIIGAYLEFKIPGVTWPGIFSAICFALFFLGHSLKSCSSPIPQSCSAWSAFF
;
A
#
# COMPACT_ATOMS: atom_id res chain seq x y z
N ALA A 1 3.15 2.12 4.69
CA ALA A 1 1.85 2.41 4.02
C ALA A 1 0.67 1.68 4.66
N GLY A 2 0.71 0.34 4.82
CA GLY A 2 -0.44 -0.44 5.33
C GLY A 2 -1.00 0.02 6.69
N ALA A 3 -0.15 0.38 7.65
CA ALA A 3 -0.59 0.88 8.96
C ALA A 3 -1.39 2.20 8.88
N LEU A 4 -1.02 3.10 7.95
CA LEU A 4 -1.74 4.36 7.75
C LEU A 4 -3.14 4.12 7.18
N ILE A 5 -3.24 3.21 6.20
CA ILE A 5 -4.53 2.83 5.61
C ILE A 5 -5.41 2.19 6.68
N ALA A 6 -4.87 1.29 7.50
CA ALA A 6 -5.61 0.66 8.59
C ALA A 6 -6.14 1.70 9.59
N LEU A 7 -5.31 2.65 10.04
CA LEU A 7 -5.71 3.73 10.96
C LEU A 7 -6.72 4.71 10.36
N ALA A 8 -6.79 4.79 9.02
CA ALA A 8 -7.79 5.57 8.32
C ALA A 8 -9.17 4.87 8.26
N THR A 9 -9.29 3.62 8.71
CA THR A 9 -10.57 2.90 8.80
C THR A 9 -11.22 3.03 10.18
N GLN A 10 -12.54 2.81 10.26
CA GLN A 10 -13.29 2.81 11.52
C GLN A 10 -13.11 1.52 12.33
N HIS A 11 -12.93 0.39 11.65
CA HIS A 11 -12.84 -0.93 12.25
C HIS A 11 -11.66 -1.69 11.70
N ILE A 12 -10.79 -2.18 12.58
CA ILE A 12 -9.57 -2.91 12.21
C ILE A 12 -9.70 -4.35 12.71
N TRP A 13 -9.69 -5.30 11.77
CA TRP A 13 -9.65 -6.73 12.06
C TRP A 13 -8.37 -7.32 11.51
N MET A 14 -7.72 -8.17 12.32
CA MET A 14 -6.46 -8.79 11.97
C MET A 14 -6.61 -10.30 11.77
N ALA A 15 -5.85 -10.86 10.83
CA ALA A 15 -5.71 -12.31 10.73
C ALA A 15 -4.79 -12.82 11.86
N PRO A 16 -4.95 -14.07 12.34
CA PRO A 16 -4.18 -14.59 13.49
C PRO A 16 -2.67 -14.51 13.29
N VAL A 17 -2.22 -14.72 12.05
CA VAL A 17 -0.82 -14.62 11.64
C VAL A 17 -0.65 -13.35 10.82
N SER A 18 -0.67 -12.19 11.50
CA SER A 18 -0.43 -10.90 10.87
C SER A 18 0.29 -9.93 11.81
N ALA A 19 0.92 -8.92 11.21
CA ALA A 19 1.63 -7.86 11.90
C ALA A 19 1.23 -6.49 11.34
N ILE A 20 1.21 -5.47 12.20
CA ILE A 20 0.88 -4.09 11.85
C ILE A 20 1.87 -3.13 12.51
N GLY A 21 2.30 -2.10 11.78
CA GLY A 21 3.24 -1.10 12.28
C GLY A 21 4.40 -0.88 11.31
N ALA A 22 5.60 -0.62 11.86
CA ALA A 22 6.84 -0.43 11.10
C ALA A 22 6.71 0.54 9.90
N ALA A 23 6.05 1.68 10.10
CA ALA A 23 5.67 2.59 9.02
C ALA A 23 6.66 3.74 8.79
N ALA A 24 7.88 3.63 9.33
CA ALA A 24 8.91 4.65 9.16
C ALA A 24 9.28 4.84 7.67
N PRO A 25 9.50 6.09 7.22
CA PRO A 25 9.86 6.38 5.84
C PRO A 25 11.27 5.88 5.51
N VAL A 26 11.40 5.18 4.39
CA VAL A 26 12.68 4.68 3.83
C VAL A 26 12.82 5.14 2.38
N LEU A 27 14.05 5.28 1.89
CA LEU A 27 14.29 5.58 0.49
C LEU A 27 13.90 4.37 -0.39
N PRO A 28 13.59 4.58 -1.68
CA PRO A 28 13.33 3.48 -2.62
C PRO A 28 14.50 2.50 -2.73
N THR A 29 15.71 2.94 -2.39
CA THR A 29 16.95 2.14 -2.33
C THR A 29 17.02 1.24 -1.09
N GLY A 30 16.06 1.33 -0.16
CA GLY A 30 16.09 0.65 1.14
C GLY A 30 17.01 1.31 2.17
N GLU A 31 17.68 2.39 1.79
CA GLU A 31 18.51 3.19 2.68
C GLU A 31 17.67 4.13 3.54
N ASP A 32 18.26 4.47 4.67
CA ASP A 32 17.69 5.32 5.70
C ASP A 32 17.71 6.78 5.21
N VAL A 33 16.56 7.48 5.24
CA VAL A 33 16.44 8.88 4.77
C VAL A 33 17.42 9.79 5.55
N PRO A 34 18.14 10.73 4.91
CA PRO A 34 19.02 11.68 5.58
C PRO A 34 18.31 12.38 6.75
N LEU A 35 19.03 12.62 7.86
CA LEU A 35 18.44 13.05 9.14
C LEU A 35 17.55 14.31 9.02
N THR A 36 17.95 15.29 8.21
CA THR A 36 17.22 16.56 8.02
C THR A 36 15.91 16.42 7.25
N GLU A 37 15.82 15.47 6.33
CA GLU A 37 14.58 15.16 5.59
C GLU A 37 13.69 14.20 6.37
N ARG A 38 14.33 13.26 7.09
CA ARG A 38 13.65 12.28 7.94
C ARG A 38 12.76 12.95 8.98
N GLU A 39 13.25 13.96 9.68
CA GLU A 39 12.45 14.65 10.71
C GLU A 39 11.21 15.33 10.13
N LYS A 40 11.34 15.98 8.96
CA LYS A 40 10.21 16.61 8.27
C LYS A 40 9.20 15.58 7.81
N THR A 41 9.68 14.49 7.21
CA THR A 41 8.83 13.41 6.71
C THR A 41 8.13 12.68 7.87
N ILE A 42 8.86 12.33 8.93
CA ILE A 42 8.28 11.73 10.14
C ILE A 42 7.26 12.69 10.78
N SER A 43 7.57 13.99 10.90
CA SER A 43 6.65 14.97 11.47
C SER A 43 5.35 15.08 10.67
N TYR A 44 5.45 15.19 9.34
CA TYR A 44 4.30 15.25 8.45
C TYR A 44 3.43 13.99 8.56
N PHE A 45 4.03 12.81 8.42
CA PHE A 45 3.27 11.57 8.46
C PHE A 45 2.79 11.19 9.86
N SER A 46 3.50 11.58 10.92
CA SER A 46 3.04 11.40 12.30
C SER A 46 1.82 12.26 12.58
N ALA A 47 1.79 13.51 12.07
CA ALA A 47 0.62 14.36 12.16
C ALA A 47 -0.58 13.76 11.40
N LEU A 48 -0.35 13.20 10.22
CA LEU A 48 -1.38 12.52 9.44
C LEU A 48 -1.92 11.28 10.18
N MET A 49 -1.05 10.40 10.66
CA MET A 49 -1.41 9.23 11.46
C MET A 49 -2.23 9.61 12.70
N ARG A 50 -1.80 10.65 13.42
CA ARG A 50 -2.50 11.17 14.59
C ARG A 50 -3.89 11.66 14.22
N SER A 51 -4.00 12.45 13.14
CA SER A 51 -5.27 12.99 12.67
C SER A 51 -6.24 11.88 12.25
N SER A 52 -5.77 10.88 11.49
CA SER A 52 -6.58 9.73 11.08
C SER A 52 -7.02 8.88 12.29
N ALA A 53 -6.10 8.62 13.23
CA ALA A 53 -6.40 7.86 14.43
C ALA A 53 -7.48 8.54 15.28
N VAL A 54 -7.34 9.84 15.56
CA VAL A 54 -8.34 10.61 16.33
C VAL A 54 -9.69 10.64 15.62
N THR A 55 -9.71 10.84 14.30
CA THR A 55 -10.94 10.91 13.51
C THR A 55 -11.74 9.61 13.57
N ASN A 56 -11.05 8.48 13.58
CA ASN A 56 -11.66 7.15 13.61
C ASN A 56 -11.78 6.54 15.02
N GLY A 57 -11.35 7.25 16.07
CA GLY A 57 -11.44 6.80 17.46
C GLY A 57 -10.34 5.82 17.91
N HIS A 58 -9.28 5.67 17.14
CA HIS A 58 -8.10 4.85 17.48
C HIS A 58 -7.14 5.60 18.42
N ASN A 59 -6.25 4.86 19.07
CA ASN A 59 -5.22 5.46 19.92
C ASN A 59 -4.15 6.17 19.08
N ALA A 60 -4.19 7.50 19.14
CA ALA A 60 -3.26 8.40 18.47
C ALA A 60 -1.78 8.14 18.80
N ASP A 61 -1.46 7.76 20.04
CA ASP A 61 -0.07 7.51 20.45
C ASP A 61 0.49 6.22 19.86
N VAL A 62 -0.35 5.19 19.70
CA VAL A 62 0.02 3.94 19.02
C VAL A 62 0.32 4.22 17.54
N GLY A 63 -0.51 5.02 16.87
CA GLY A 63 -0.29 5.42 15.48
C GLY A 63 0.97 6.25 15.26
N GLU A 64 1.32 7.13 16.20
CA GLU A 64 2.56 7.91 16.15
C GLU A 64 3.81 7.03 16.36
N ALA A 65 3.73 6.03 17.25
CA ALA A 65 4.83 5.10 17.51
C ALA A 65 5.17 4.15 16.36
N PHE A 66 4.27 4.02 15.37
CA PHE A 66 4.58 3.33 14.12
C PHE A 66 5.55 4.10 13.22
N MET A 67 5.68 5.41 13.41
CA MET A 67 6.53 6.29 12.59
C MET A 67 7.75 6.79 13.36
N ASN A 68 7.57 7.10 14.64
CA ASN A 68 8.59 7.71 15.48
C ASN A 68 9.22 6.69 16.44
N LYS A 69 10.52 6.42 16.26
CA LYS A 69 11.32 5.50 17.09
C LYS A 69 11.53 6.01 18.52
N ASP A 70 11.45 7.32 18.73
CA ASP A 70 11.72 7.98 20.00
C ASP A 70 10.46 8.13 20.86
N LYS A 71 9.30 7.81 20.30
CA LYS A 71 8.01 7.87 21.00
C LYS A 71 7.85 6.62 21.86
N GLU A 72 7.71 6.83 23.17
CA GLU A 72 7.36 5.79 24.13
C GLU A 72 5.83 5.70 24.21
N VAL A 73 5.28 4.49 24.10
CA VAL A 73 3.84 4.26 24.29
C VAL A 73 3.63 3.52 25.60
N LYS A 74 3.02 4.23 26.56
CA LYS A 74 2.57 3.68 27.84
C LYS A 74 1.05 3.73 27.86
N ILE A 75 0.41 2.61 28.15
CA ILE A 75 -1.03 2.56 28.38
C ILE A 75 -1.25 1.94 29.75
N GLY A 76 -1.67 2.76 30.71
CA GLY A 76 -1.68 2.40 32.13
C GLY A 76 -0.25 2.22 32.67
N ASP A 77 -0.03 1.16 33.44
CA ASP A 77 1.28 0.83 34.04
C ASP A 77 2.18 -0.03 33.13
N ARG A 78 1.70 -0.40 31.93
CA ARG A 78 2.45 -1.25 30.98
C ARG A 78 3.11 -0.40 29.90
N VAL A 79 4.43 -0.53 29.80
CA VAL A 79 5.19 -0.01 28.66
C VAL A 79 4.97 -0.98 27.50
N ILE A 80 4.20 -0.57 26.51
CA ILE A 80 3.97 -1.36 25.29
C ILE A 80 5.17 -1.19 24.36
N HIS A 81 5.78 -0.01 24.37
CA HIS A 81 6.90 0.29 23.50
C HIS A 81 7.98 1.13 24.20
N PRO A 82 9.19 0.58 24.42
CA PRO A 82 10.32 1.34 24.91
C PRO A 82 10.93 2.23 23.81
N LYS A 83 11.54 3.36 24.21
CA LYS A 83 12.22 4.27 23.28
C LYS A 83 13.35 3.57 22.52
N GLY A 84 13.46 3.82 21.22
CA GLY A 84 14.60 3.42 20.37
C GLY A 84 14.30 2.36 19.30
N THR A 85 13.08 1.84 19.19
CA THR A 85 12.68 0.89 18.14
C THR A 85 11.41 1.35 17.43
N ILE A 86 11.08 0.81 16.26
CA ILE A 86 9.78 1.09 15.62
C ILE A 86 8.77 0.10 16.16
N LEU A 87 7.60 0.58 16.59
CA LEU A 87 6.55 -0.30 17.07
C LEU A 87 6.02 -1.18 15.94
N THR A 88 6.01 -2.48 16.19
CA THR A 88 5.32 -3.48 15.36
C THR A 88 4.51 -4.33 16.33
N LEU A 89 3.21 -4.40 16.10
CA LEU A 89 2.29 -5.19 16.91
C LEU A 89 1.92 -6.46 16.15
N ASN A 90 1.90 -7.59 16.86
CA ASN A 90 1.26 -8.79 16.35
C ASN A 90 -0.27 -8.69 16.50
N ALA A 91 -1.01 -9.59 15.84
CA ALA A 91 -2.48 -9.60 15.91
C ALA A 91 -3.04 -9.74 17.33
N GLN A 92 -2.36 -10.46 18.23
CA GLN A 92 -2.78 -10.65 19.62
C GLN A 92 -2.57 -9.39 20.47
N GLU A 93 -1.43 -8.73 20.31
CA GLU A 93 -1.09 -7.47 20.97
C GLU A 93 -2.00 -6.35 20.47
N ALA A 94 -2.23 -6.25 19.17
CA ALA A 94 -3.10 -5.23 18.58
C ALA A 94 -4.57 -5.38 19.03
N ALA A 95 -5.05 -6.62 19.21
CA ALA A 95 -6.39 -6.91 19.71
C ALA A 95 -6.50 -6.92 21.25
N GLU A 96 -5.37 -6.75 21.96
CA GLU A 96 -5.36 -6.74 23.42
C GLU A 96 -6.17 -5.55 23.94
N ARG A 97 -7.03 -5.78 24.95
CA ARG A 97 -7.85 -4.74 25.55
C ARG A 97 -7.16 -4.18 26.79
N ILE A 98 -6.77 -2.92 26.72
CA ILE A 98 -6.13 -2.21 27.84
C ILE A 98 -7.05 -1.07 28.27
N GLY A 99 -7.51 -1.10 29.53
CA GLY A 99 -8.45 -0.09 30.03
C GLY A 99 -9.85 -0.13 29.40
N GLY A 100 -10.29 -1.31 28.92
CA GLY A 100 -11.61 -1.49 28.33
C GLY A 100 -11.73 -1.08 26.85
N LYS A 101 -10.65 -0.59 26.23
CA LYS A 101 -10.57 -0.32 24.79
C LYS A 101 -9.52 -1.24 24.13
N PRO A 102 -9.75 -1.69 22.88
CA PRO A 102 -8.71 -2.38 22.13
C PRO A 102 -7.50 -1.46 21.92
N LEU A 103 -6.30 -2.04 21.91
CA LEU A 103 -5.06 -1.32 21.67
C LEU A 103 -5.06 -0.65 20.28
N LEU A 104 -5.54 -1.39 19.27
CA LEU A 104 -5.66 -0.93 17.89
C LEU A 104 -6.72 -1.68 17.09
N ALA A 105 -6.80 -3.01 17.23
CA ALA A 105 -7.69 -3.86 16.46
C ALA A 105 -8.90 -4.29 17.29
N ASP A 106 -10.09 -4.29 16.68
CA ASP A 106 -11.35 -4.69 17.33
C ASP A 106 -11.35 -6.19 17.68
N GLY A 107 -10.61 -6.98 16.91
CA GLY A 107 -10.41 -8.40 17.16
C GLY A 107 -9.61 -9.11 16.08
N ILE A 108 -9.50 -10.43 16.28
CA ILE A 108 -8.85 -11.36 15.34
C ILE A 108 -9.93 -12.17 14.65
N ALA A 109 -9.84 -12.30 13.33
CA ALA A 109 -10.75 -13.12 12.54
C ALA A 109 -9.97 -14.05 11.58
N ASP A 110 -10.34 -15.33 11.56
CA ASP A 110 -9.71 -16.35 10.71
C ASP A 110 -10.17 -16.27 9.26
N SER A 111 -11.38 -15.77 9.03
CA SER A 111 -12.00 -15.68 7.71
C SER A 111 -12.97 -14.50 7.64
N VAL A 112 -13.37 -14.11 6.42
CA VAL A 112 -14.39 -13.08 6.21
C VAL A 112 -15.71 -13.48 6.86
N VAL A 113 -16.05 -14.77 6.87
CA VAL A 113 -17.26 -15.29 7.51
C VAL A 113 -17.19 -15.14 9.03
N ASP A 114 -16.05 -15.47 9.63
CA ASP A 114 -15.80 -15.30 11.07
C ASP A 114 -15.79 -13.82 11.48
N LEU A 115 -15.21 -12.95 10.65
CA LEU A 115 -15.25 -11.50 10.83
C LEU A 115 -16.69 -10.99 10.87
N MET A 116 -17.54 -11.43 9.93
CA MET A 116 -18.94 -11.01 9.88
C MET A 116 -19.72 -11.46 11.12
N GLN A 117 -19.49 -12.68 11.57
CA GLN A 117 -20.13 -13.21 12.78
C GLN A 117 -19.72 -12.39 14.01
N LYS A 118 -18.42 -12.09 14.16
CA LYS A 118 -17.88 -11.30 15.27
C LYS A 118 -18.27 -9.83 15.23
N ALA A 119 -18.40 -9.26 14.03
CA ALA A 119 -18.88 -7.89 13.82
C ALA A 119 -20.41 -7.75 13.88
N GLY A 120 -21.15 -8.86 14.01
CA GLY A 120 -22.63 -8.84 14.05
C GLY A 120 -23.29 -8.48 12.72
N LEU A 121 -22.57 -8.61 11.60
CA LEU A 121 -23.03 -8.24 10.27
C LEU A 121 -23.78 -9.40 9.61
N LYS A 122 -25.09 -9.23 9.36
CA LYS A 122 -25.91 -10.15 8.57
C LYS A 122 -26.03 -9.63 7.14
N ALA A 123 -25.02 -9.84 6.33
CA ALA A 123 -25.00 -9.42 4.93
C ALA A 123 -24.56 -10.57 4.01
N ASN A 124 -24.92 -10.50 2.72
CA ASN A 124 -24.36 -11.40 1.72
C ASN A 124 -22.95 -10.95 1.35
N VAL A 125 -21.96 -11.85 1.47
CA VAL A 125 -20.60 -11.60 0.98
C VAL A 125 -20.64 -11.57 -0.54
N VAL A 126 -20.52 -10.38 -1.12
CA VAL A 126 -20.23 -10.24 -2.55
C VAL A 126 -18.72 -10.14 -2.68
N ALA A 127 -18.10 -11.27 -3.02
CA ALA A 127 -16.68 -11.29 -3.34
C ALA A 127 -16.47 -10.64 -4.72
N PHE A 128 -15.87 -9.45 -4.75
CA PHE A 128 -15.37 -8.88 -5.99
C PHE A 128 -14.12 -9.65 -6.41
N GLN A 129 -14.30 -10.60 -7.33
CA GLN A 129 -13.18 -11.22 -8.02
C GLN A 129 -12.67 -10.22 -9.06
N PRO A 130 -11.34 -10.07 -9.22
CA PRO A 130 -10.79 -9.27 -10.30
C PRO A 130 -11.36 -9.80 -11.61
N THR A 131 -12.02 -8.94 -12.36
CA THR A 131 -12.62 -9.32 -13.64
C THR A 131 -11.51 -9.73 -14.62
N GLY A 132 -11.78 -10.63 -15.59
CA GLY A 132 -10.75 -11.14 -16.50
C GLY A 132 -9.94 -10.05 -17.23
N PHE A 133 -10.51 -8.84 -17.38
CA PHE A 133 -9.82 -7.66 -17.91
C PHE A 133 -8.77 -7.07 -16.97
N GLU A 134 -8.99 -7.08 -15.65
CA GLU A 134 -7.98 -6.68 -14.67
C GLU A 134 -6.81 -7.66 -14.69
N GLN A 135 -7.10 -8.96 -14.76
CA GLN A 135 -6.06 -9.99 -14.84
C GLN A 135 -5.23 -9.88 -16.12
N LEU A 136 -5.88 -9.56 -17.25
CA LEU A 136 -5.21 -9.25 -18.51
C LEU A 136 -4.35 -7.97 -18.39
N ALA A 137 -4.83 -6.93 -17.73
CA ALA A 137 -4.08 -5.70 -17.48
C ALA A 137 -2.84 -5.94 -16.60
N PHE A 138 -2.95 -6.78 -15.56
CA PHE A 138 -1.81 -7.20 -14.75
C PHE A 138 -0.77 -7.96 -15.59
N TRP A 139 -1.20 -8.87 -16.47
CA TRP A 139 -0.33 -9.62 -17.37
C TRP A 139 0.38 -8.71 -18.39
N ILE A 140 -0.34 -7.78 -19.02
CA ILE A 140 0.24 -6.81 -19.95
C ILE A 140 1.26 -5.93 -19.23
N THR A 141 0.95 -5.48 -18.01
CA THR A 141 1.88 -4.66 -17.22
C THR A 141 3.12 -5.44 -16.83
N ALA A 142 2.98 -6.73 -16.47
CA ALA A 142 4.11 -7.59 -16.15
C ALA A 142 5.01 -7.85 -17.37
N LEU A 143 4.41 -7.98 -18.55
CA LEU A 143 5.11 -8.18 -19.82
C LEU A 143 5.54 -6.86 -20.48
N ALA A 144 5.20 -5.71 -19.93
CA ALA A 144 5.46 -4.39 -20.54
C ALA A 144 6.94 -4.18 -20.96
N PRO A 145 7.95 -4.61 -20.19
CA PRO A 145 9.36 -4.52 -20.63
C PRO A 145 9.66 -5.35 -21.88
N LEU A 146 9.02 -6.52 -22.02
CA LEU A 146 9.15 -7.39 -23.19
C LEU A 146 8.40 -6.82 -24.41
N LEU A 147 7.21 -6.23 -24.20
CA LEU A 147 6.47 -5.51 -25.27
C LEU A 147 7.25 -4.29 -25.77
N LEU A 148 7.90 -3.53 -24.87
CA LEU A 148 8.74 -2.40 -25.24
C LEU A 148 9.95 -2.85 -26.07
N LEU A 149 10.64 -3.91 -25.61
CA LEU A 149 11.78 -4.48 -26.34
C LEU A 149 11.35 -5.02 -27.71
N GLY A 150 10.23 -5.74 -27.77
CA GLY A 150 9.65 -6.23 -29.02
C GLY A 150 9.24 -5.11 -29.98
N GLY A 151 8.69 -4.02 -29.45
CA GLY A 151 8.36 -2.81 -30.20
C GLY A 151 9.60 -2.16 -30.83
N ILE A 152 10.68 -2.01 -30.07
CA ILE A 152 11.96 -1.47 -30.55
C ILE A 152 12.57 -2.37 -31.63
N ILE A 153 12.55 -3.70 -31.44
CA ILE A 153 13.06 -4.66 -32.43
C ILE A 153 12.21 -4.64 -33.71
N GLY A 154 10.88 -4.57 -33.59
CA GLY A 154 9.97 -4.49 -34.74
C GLY A 154 10.20 -3.23 -35.58
N ALA A 155 10.35 -2.08 -34.91
CA ALA A 155 10.71 -0.81 -35.57
C ALA A 155 12.09 -0.91 -36.24
N TYR A 156 13.08 -1.52 -35.58
CA TYR A 156 14.41 -1.71 -36.16
C TYR A 156 14.40 -2.57 -37.43
N LEU A 157 13.57 -3.62 -37.48
CA LEU A 157 13.44 -4.48 -38.66
C LEU A 157 12.76 -3.77 -39.84
N GLU A 158 11.79 -2.89 -39.58
CA GLU A 158 11.18 -2.03 -40.61
C GLU A 158 12.23 -1.10 -41.26
N PHE A 159 13.14 -0.52 -40.46
CA PHE A 159 14.24 0.28 -40.99
C PHE A 159 15.25 -0.52 -41.83
N LYS A 160 15.45 -1.81 -41.52
CA LYS A 160 16.38 -2.69 -42.22
C LYS A 160 15.82 -3.29 -43.51
N ILE A 161 14.51 -3.50 -43.60
CA ILE A 161 13.85 -4.16 -44.73
C ILE A 161 12.71 -3.24 -45.23
N PRO A 162 13.04 -2.16 -45.97
CA PRO A 162 12.03 -1.24 -46.48
C PRO A 162 11.12 -2.00 -47.47
N GLY A 163 9.82 -2.03 -47.17
CA GLY A 163 8.80 -2.67 -48.03
C GLY A 163 8.01 -3.81 -47.38
N VAL A 164 8.37 -4.26 -46.18
CA VAL A 164 7.54 -5.20 -45.40
C VAL A 164 6.85 -4.43 -44.28
N THR A 165 5.54 -4.24 -44.38
CA THR A 165 4.74 -3.44 -43.42
C THR A 165 4.38 -4.21 -42.14
N TRP A 166 4.53 -5.54 -42.14
CA TRP A 166 4.14 -6.39 -41.01
C TRP A 166 4.91 -6.11 -39.69
N PRO A 167 6.25 -5.91 -39.70
CA PRO A 167 7.01 -5.52 -38.51
C PRO A 167 6.59 -4.17 -37.93
N GLY A 168 6.25 -3.20 -38.78
CA GLY A 168 5.78 -1.87 -38.37
C GLY A 168 4.42 -1.92 -37.68
N ILE A 169 3.46 -2.68 -38.24
CA ILE A 169 2.14 -2.90 -37.61
C ILE A 169 2.30 -3.60 -36.26
N PHE A 170 3.17 -4.61 -36.18
CA PHE A 170 3.43 -5.31 -34.92
C PHE A 170 4.05 -4.39 -33.85
N SER A 171 4.98 -3.52 -34.24
CA SER A 171 5.59 -2.51 -33.35
C SER A 171 4.54 -1.51 -32.86
N ALA A 172 3.72 -0.98 -33.76
CA ALA A 172 2.65 -0.03 -33.41
C ALA A 172 1.64 -0.64 -32.42
N ILE A 173 1.26 -1.90 -32.61
CA ILE A 173 0.37 -2.62 -31.68
C ILE A 173 1.05 -2.82 -30.31
N CYS A 174 2.34 -3.20 -30.28
CA CYS A 174 3.08 -3.35 -29.03
C CYS A 174 3.17 -2.03 -28.24
N PHE A 175 3.51 -0.93 -28.91
CA PHE A 175 3.55 0.40 -28.28
C PHE A 175 2.17 0.85 -27.81
N ALA A 176 1.14 0.66 -28.63
CA ALA A 176 -0.24 1.00 -28.24
C ALA A 176 -0.68 0.24 -26.98
N LEU A 177 -0.40 -1.06 -26.88
CA LEU A 177 -0.69 -1.86 -25.70
C LEU A 177 0.13 -1.44 -24.48
N PHE A 178 1.41 -1.10 -24.67
CA PHE A 178 2.28 -0.60 -23.60
C PHE A 178 1.75 0.71 -23.01
N PHE A 179 1.44 1.70 -23.85
CA PHE A 179 0.93 3.00 -23.40
C PHE A 179 -0.47 2.88 -22.78
N LEU A 180 -1.38 2.08 -23.37
CA LEU A 180 -2.70 1.83 -22.77
C LEU A 180 -2.59 1.14 -21.41
N GLY A 181 -1.73 0.12 -21.29
CA GLY A 181 -1.52 -0.58 -20.02
C GLY A 181 -1.01 0.34 -18.92
N HIS A 182 -0.10 1.25 -19.26
CA HIS A 182 0.42 2.24 -18.31
C HIS A 182 -0.64 3.28 -17.90
N SER A 183 -1.45 3.77 -18.86
CA SER A 183 -2.56 4.71 -18.57
C SER A 183 -3.64 4.09 -17.67
N LEU A 184 -3.96 2.80 -17.86
CA LEU A 184 -4.93 2.09 -17.01
C LEU A 184 -4.42 1.88 -15.58
N LYS A 185 -3.12 1.60 -15.40
CA LYS A 185 -2.50 1.46 -14.07
C LYS A 185 -2.63 2.76 -13.26
N SER A 186 -2.52 3.92 -13.92
CA SER A 186 -2.66 5.25 -13.31
C SER A 186 -4.06 5.52 -12.73
N CYS A 187 -5.12 4.98 -13.35
CA CYS A 187 -6.49 5.17 -12.86
C CYS A 187 -6.95 4.16 -11.81
N SER A 188 -6.23 3.06 -11.59
CA SER A 188 -6.64 1.99 -10.66
C SER A 188 -6.16 2.17 -9.21
N SER A 189 -5.34 3.19 -8.91
CA SER A 189 -4.96 3.50 -7.53
C SER A 189 -6.08 4.29 -6.83
N PRO A 190 -6.67 3.80 -5.72
CA PRO A 190 -7.74 4.49 -4.98
C PRO A 190 -7.25 5.70 -4.17
N ILE A 191 -6.12 6.31 -4.54
CA ILE A 191 -5.53 7.46 -3.86
C ILE A 191 -5.58 8.64 -4.83
N PRO A 192 -6.41 9.67 -4.57
CA PRO A 192 -6.35 10.89 -5.33
C PRO A 192 -5.19 11.72 -4.78
N GLN A 193 -4.02 11.70 -5.43
CA GLN A 193 -3.15 12.89 -5.61
C GLN A 193 -1.80 12.58 -6.29
N SER A 194 -1.41 13.53 -7.14
CA SER A 194 -0.13 13.69 -7.87
C SER A 194 0.02 13.02 -9.24
N CYS A 195 -0.97 13.23 -10.11
CA CYS A 195 -0.76 13.31 -11.55
C CYS A 195 0.09 14.57 -11.88
N SER A 196 1.42 14.54 -11.70
CA SER A 196 2.37 15.46 -12.38
C SER A 196 3.87 15.23 -12.15
N ALA A 197 4.32 14.25 -11.35
CA ALA A 197 5.77 14.16 -11.01
C ALA A 197 6.56 13.00 -11.65
N TRP A 198 5.93 12.16 -12.49
CA TRP A 198 6.57 10.95 -13.04
C TRP A 198 6.85 11.03 -14.56
N SER A 199 7.23 12.22 -15.04
CA SER A 199 7.74 12.42 -16.41
C SER A 199 9.21 12.85 -16.46
N ALA A 200 10.00 12.59 -15.40
CA ALA A 200 11.39 13.06 -15.31
C ALA A 200 12.44 11.96 -15.12
N PHE A 201 12.09 10.68 -15.28
CA PHE A 201 13.07 9.60 -15.30
C PHE A 201 12.66 8.50 -16.30
N PHE A 202 12.55 8.91 -17.56
CA PHE A 202 12.95 8.14 -18.74
C PHE A 202 13.18 9.12 -19.89
#